data_AF-A0A0K8VEK2-F1
#
_entry.id   AF-A0A0K8VEK2-F1
#
_cell.length_a   1.000
_cell.length_b   1.000
_cell.length_c   1.000
_cell.angle_alpha   90.00
_cell.angle_beta   90.00
_cell.angle_gamma   90.00
#
_symmetry.space_group_name_H-M   'P 1'
#
loop_
_entity.id
_entity.type
_entity.pdbx_description
1 polymer ?
#
loop_
_entity_poly.entity_id
_entity_poly.type
_entity_poly.pdbx_seq_one_letter_code
_entity_poly.pdbx_strand_id
1 'polypeptide(L)'
;MSASQSTLIVKNIPKFISDITSILPSAAKEVKPFGRRRVLLTYENEQAAQTVFEQLQQLEVKPGKLLNVTFFRKNVKPVANTNIGKTTTSSKATQTKLHPSNETALPQISKYVSQLFACDAKLNFVQPPPPYLKYAYPRITPDILDAISIALMSNTYFYTQVLHLMNRMNLEPPFGAKSAGN
;
A
#
# COMPACT_ATOMS: atom_id res chain seq x y z
N MET A 1 -2.63 29.32 8.80
CA MET A 1 -2.96 29.61 7.39
C MET A 1 -3.34 28.30 6.73
N SER A 2 -4.63 28.10 6.46
CA SER A 2 -5.21 26.87 5.91
C SER A 2 -4.59 26.54 4.55
N ALA A 3 -4.21 25.28 4.31
CA ALA A 3 -3.73 24.85 3.01
C ALA A 3 -4.88 24.93 2.00
N SER A 4 -4.82 25.88 1.08
CA SER A 4 -5.85 26.15 0.07
C SER A 4 -6.23 24.87 -0.67
N GLN A 5 -7.49 24.41 -0.56
CA GLN A 5 -7.98 23.18 -1.16
C GLN A 5 -8.36 23.37 -2.64
N SER A 6 -7.59 24.16 -3.39
CA SER A 6 -7.90 24.52 -4.78
C SER A 6 -7.50 23.44 -5.79
N THR A 7 -6.87 22.35 -5.35
CA THR A 7 -6.36 21.27 -6.21
C THR A 7 -7.06 19.95 -5.93
N LEU A 8 -7.60 19.33 -6.98
CA LEU A 8 -8.20 18.00 -6.94
C LEU A 8 -7.25 16.96 -7.54
N ILE A 9 -7.34 15.73 -7.06
CA ILE A 9 -6.69 14.57 -7.65
C ILE A 9 -7.74 13.54 -8.08
N VAL A 10 -7.70 13.18 -9.35
CA VAL A 10 -8.48 12.09 -9.92
C VAL A 10 -7.61 10.84 -10.00
N LYS A 11 -8.12 9.70 -9.49
CA LYS A 11 -7.44 8.41 -9.46
C LYS A 11 -8.25 7.37 -10.24
N ASN A 12 -7.56 6.34 -10.72
CA ASN A 12 -8.17 5.16 -11.37
C ASN A 12 -9.02 5.49 -12.60
N ILE A 13 -8.53 6.42 -13.44
CA ILE A 13 -9.23 6.83 -14.66
C ILE A 13 -9.41 5.62 -15.58
N PRO A 14 -10.63 5.33 -16.07
CA PRO A 14 -10.87 4.20 -16.97
C PRO A 14 -10.08 4.26 -18.28
N LYS A 15 -9.81 3.10 -18.89
CA LYS A 15 -8.96 3.00 -20.10
C LYS A 15 -9.51 3.73 -21.32
N PHE A 16 -10.83 3.92 -21.40
CA PHE A 16 -11.50 4.50 -22.56
C PHE A 16 -11.48 6.03 -22.55
N ILE A 17 -11.15 6.65 -21.42
CA ILE A 17 -10.94 8.11 -21.36
C ILE A 17 -9.46 8.37 -21.60
N SER A 18 -9.15 8.98 -22.74
CA SER A 18 -7.82 9.52 -23.03
C SER A 18 -7.61 10.84 -22.27
N ASP A 19 -8.56 11.77 -22.44
CA ASP A 19 -8.49 13.13 -21.88
C ASP A 19 -9.69 13.44 -20.99
N ILE A 20 -9.42 13.72 -19.70
CA ILE A 20 -10.47 14.05 -18.71
C ILE A 20 -11.11 15.40 -19.01
N THR A 21 -10.43 16.31 -19.71
CA THR A 21 -10.91 17.66 -20.03
C THR A 21 -12.27 17.67 -20.72
N SER A 22 -12.60 16.63 -21.47
CA SER A 22 -13.91 16.45 -22.13
C SER A 22 -15.08 16.21 -21.17
N ILE A 23 -14.82 15.72 -19.97
CA ILE A 23 -15.84 15.32 -18.97
C ILE A 23 -15.91 16.34 -17.82
N LEU A 24 -14.96 17.29 -17.76
CA LEU A 24 -14.93 18.29 -16.69
C LEU A 24 -16.12 19.25 -16.82
N PRO A 25 -16.88 19.47 -15.74
CA PRO A 25 -17.97 20.46 -15.73
C PRO A 25 -17.49 21.91 -15.92
N SER A 26 -16.28 22.22 -15.43
CA SER A 26 -15.65 23.52 -15.53
C SER A 26 -14.19 23.37 -15.95
N ALA A 27 -13.73 24.31 -16.79
CA ALA A 27 -12.33 24.37 -17.21
C ALA A 27 -11.42 24.53 -15.98
N ALA A 28 -10.43 23.64 -15.88
CA ALA A 28 -9.37 23.74 -14.88
C ALA A 28 -8.30 24.72 -15.38
N LYS A 29 -7.69 25.46 -14.45
CA LYS A 29 -6.57 26.38 -14.75
C LYS A 29 -5.32 25.62 -15.17
N GLU A 30 -5.07 24.47 -14.55
CA GLU A 30 -3.98 23.58 -14.90
C GLU A 30 -4.44 22.12 -14.80
N VAL A 31 -4.10 21.34 -15.82
CA VAL A 31 -4.35 19.89 -15.87
C VAL A 31 -2.99 19.19 -15.97
N LYS A 32 -2.62 18.47 -14.91
CA LYS A 32 -1.33 17.79 -14.84
C LYS A 32 -1.51 16.28 -14.73
N PRO A 33 -1.34 15.52 -15.83
CA PRO A 33 -1.34 14.07 -15.78
C PRO A 33 -0.07 13.54 -15.10
N PHE A 34 -0.21 12.51 -14.28
CA PHE A 34 0.94 11.88 -13.62
C PHE A 34 0.69 10.42 -13.26
N GLY A 35 1.75 9.62 -13.26
CA GLY A 35 1.67 8.20 -12.94
C GLY A 35 0.68 7.43 -13.83
N ARG A 36 0.25 6.27 -13.36
CA ARG A 36 -0.71 5.43 -14.09
C ARG A 36 -2.13 5.92 -13.84
N ARG A 37 -2.73 6.61 -14.82
CA ARG A 37 -4.16 7.01 -14.82
C ARG A 37 -4.54 7.84 -13.60
N ARG A 38 -3.76 8.89 -13.35
CA ARG A 38 -4.06 9.91 -12.35
C ARG A 38 -3.81 11.29 -12.96
N VAL A 39 -4.61 12.26 -12.54
CA VAL A 39 -4.51 13.64 -13.00
C VAL A 39 -4.72 14.56 -11.81
N LEU A 40 -3.93 15.63 -11.75
CA LEU A 40 -4.15 16.77 -10.86
C LEU A 40 -4.87 17.88 -11.63
N LEU A 41 -5.89 18.44 -11.02
CA LEU A 41 -6.67 19.55 -11.54
C LEU A 41 -6.51 20.72 -10.57
N THR A 42 -5.94 21.83 -11.03
CA THR A 42 -5.81 23.05 -10.24
C THR A 42 -6.87 24.04 -10.68
N TYR A 43 -7.66 24.53 -9.73
CA TYR A 43 -8.66 25.56 -9.94
C TYR A 43 -8.23 26.88 -9.30
N GLU A 44 -8.81 27.98 -9.80
CA GLU A 44 -8.52 29.31 -9.29
C GLU A 44 -9.10 29.55 -7.89
N ASN A 45 -10.33 29.09 -7.67
CA ASN A 45 -11.08 29.27 -6.42
C ASN A 45 -11.34 27.94 -5.71
N GLU A 46 -11.33 27.94 -4.38
CA GLU A 46 -11.69 26.78 -3.56
C GLU A 46 -13.16 26.39 -3.76
N GLN A 47 -14.06 27.37 -3.88
CA GLN A 47 -15.48 27.13 -4.16
C GLN A 47 -15.69 26.47 -5.54
N ALA A 48 -14.89 26.85 -6.53
CA ALA A 48 -14.91 26.21 -7.86
C ALA A 48 -14.38 24.77 -7.78
N ALA A 49 -13.34 24.52 -7.00
CA ALA A 49 -12.85 23.15 -6.77
C ALA A 49 -13.88 22.29 -6.06
N GLN A 50 -14.63 22.83 -5.10
CA GLN A 50 -15.64 22.10 -4.34
C GLN A 50 -16.88 21.75 -5.17
N THR A 51 -17.39 22.70 -5.95
CA THR A 51 -18.50 22.43 -6.88
C THR A 51 -18.14 21.37 -7.93
N VAL A 52 -16.94 21.47 -8.52
CA VAL A 52 -16.45 20.46 -9.47
C VAL A 52 -16.24 19.10 -8.79
N PHE A 53 -15.77 19.08 -7.54
CA PHE A 53 -15.60 17.85 -6.78
C PHE A 53 -16.93 17.10 -6.60
N GLU A 54 -17.98 17.80 -6.18
CA GLU A 54 -19.32 17.22 -5.99
C GLU A 54 -19.88 16.66 -7.31
N GLN A 55 -19.73 17.39 -8.40
CA GLN A 55 -20.18 16.96 -9.73
C GLN A 55 -19.40 15.76 -10.25
N LEU A 56 -18.06 15.74 -10.10
CA LEU A 56 -17.23 14.62 -10.55
C LEU A 56 -17.43 13.35 -9.71
N GLN A 57 -17.74 13.49 -8.42
CA GLN A 57 -17.99 12.35 -7.54
C GLN A 57 -19.30 11.64 -7.90
N GLN A 58 -20.27 12.37 -8.46
CA GLN A 58 -21.56 11.85 -8.91
C GLN A 58 -21.53 11.27 -10.34
N LEU A 59 -20.46 11.55 -11.11
CA LEU A 59 -20.36 11.07 -12.49
C LEU A 59 -20.05 9.57 -12.55
N GLU A 60 -21.01 8.81 -13.06
CA GLU A 60 -20.85 7.41 -13.43
C GLU A 60 -20.20 7.29 -14.80
N VAL A 61 -18.95 6.84 -14.83
CA VAL A 61 -18.24 6.64 -16.09
C VAL A 61 -18.59 5.28 -16.73
N LYS A 62 -19.06 4.34 -15.91
CA LYS A 62 -19.68 3.07 -16.29
C LYS A 62 -20.85 2.84 -15.34
N PRO A 63 -21.88 2.06 -15.74
CA PRO A 63 -22.97 1.71 -14.83
C PRO A 63 -22.39 1.12 -13.53
N GLY A 64 -22.66 1.79 -12.41
CA GLY A 64 -22.21 1.38 -11.08
C GLY A 64 -20.73 1.64 -10.76
N LYS A 65 -19.99 2.42 -11.57
CA LYS A 65 -18.60 2.80 -11.26
C LYS A 65 -18.38 4.31 -11.34
N LEU A 66 -18.33 4.92 -10.16
CA LEU A 66 -18.03 6.33 -9.94
C LEU A 66 -16.53 6.64 -10.10
N LEU A 67 -16.24 7.90 -10.39
CA LEU A 67 -14.88 8.41 -10.48
C LEU A 67 -14.28 8.62 -9.08
N ASN A 68 -13.03 8.19 -8.86
CA ASN A 68 -12.35 8.42 -7.57
C ASN A 68 -11.67 9.79 -7.59
N VAL A 69 -12.33 10.78 -6.99
CA VAL A 69 -11.81 12.13 -6.84
C VAL A 69 -11.57 12.42 -5.36
N THR A 70 -10.47 13.10 -5.05
CA THR A 70 -10.17 13.57 -3.68
C THR A 70 -9.46 14.92 -3.74
N PHE A 71 -9.49 15.70 -2.68
CA PHE A 71 -8.64 16.90 -2.57
C PHE A 71 -7.16 16.55 -2.46
N PHE A 72 -6.32 17.24 -3.22
CA PHE A 72 -4.88 17.08 -3.15
C PHE A 72 -4.33 17.93 -2.00
N ARG A 73 -3.63 17.28 -1.07
CA ARG A 73 -2.90 17.95 0.00
C ARG A 73 -1.41 17.80 -0.24
N LYS A 74 -0.71 18.90 -0.45
CA LYS A 74 0.75 18.90 -0.42
C LYS A 74 1.15 18.59 1.02
N ASN A 75 1.86 17.48 1.24
CA ASN A 75 2.46 17.20 2.53
C ASN A 75 3.50 18.29 2.82
N VAL A 76 3.08 19.33 3.53
CA VAL A 76 4.00 20.25 4.18
C VAL A 76 4.68 19.40 5.24
N LYS A 77 5.91 18.97 4.97
CA LYS A 77 6.75 18.41 6.02
C LYS A 77 6.75 19.44 7.14
N PRO A 78 6.41 19.09 8.39
CA PRO A 78 6.57 20.02 9.49
C PRO A 78 8.04 20.47 9.46
N VAL A 79 8.25 21.77 9.44
CA VAL A 79 9.59 22.38 9.54
C VAL A 79 10.10 22.05 10.93
N ALA A 80 10.72 20.88 11.06
CA ALA A 80 11.57 20.53 12.17
C ALA A 80 12.94 20.24 11.57
N ASN A 81 13.87 21.14 11.85
CA ASN A 81 15.29 21.02 11.59
C ASN A 81 15.78 19.65 12.03
N THR A 82 16.31 18.86 11.11
CA THR A 82 17.53 18.05 11.25
C THR A 82 17.75 17.27 9.96
N ASN A 83 18.90 17.50 9.36
CA ASN A 83 19.41 16.72 8.24
C ASN A 83 19.63 15.28 8.73
N ILE A 84 18.69 14.38 8.45
CA ILE A 84 18.94 12.94 8.46
C ILE A 84 18.88 12.50 7.00
N GLY A 85 20.05 12.09 6.49
CA GLY A 85 20.24 11.68 5.12
C GLY A 85 19.19 10.65 4.67
N LYS A 86 18.65 10.87 3.48
CA LYS A 86 17.77 9.92 2.80
C LYS A 86 18.57 8.66 2.52
N THR A 87 18.44 7.63 3.35
CA THR A 87 18.72 6.26 2.93
C THR A 87 17.50 5.75 2.17
N THR A 88 17.75 5.37 0.93
CA THR A 88 16.86 4.62 0.05
C THR A 88 16.34 3.39 0.79
N THR A 89 15.04 3.39 1.12
CA THR A 89 14.37 2.21 1.67
C THR A 89 14.13 1.19 0.55
N SER A 90 15.20 0.47 0.21
CA SER A 90 15.05 -0.85 -0.39
C SER A 90 14.41 -1.76 0.67
N SER A 91 13.25 -2.31 0.29
CA SER A 91 12.76 -3.64 0.68
C SER A 91 13.14 -4.08 2.09
N LYS A 92 12.22 -3.84 3.02
CA LYS A 92 12.21 -4.34 4.40
C LYS A 92 12.37 -5.86 4.39
N ALA A 93 13.60 -6.34 4.41
CA ALA A 93 13.92 -7.73 4.67
C ALA A 93 13.47 -8.03 6.10
N THR A 94 12.64 -9.06 6.23
CA THR A 94 12.27 -9.71 7.48
C THR A 94 13.51 -10.40 8.06
N GLN A 95 14.44 -9.61 8.57
CA GLN A 95 15.52 -10.08 9.43
C GLN A 95 15.49 -9.19 10.65
N THR A 96 14.93 -9.73 11.73
CA THR A 96 15.03 -9.16 13.07
C THR A 96 16.52 -9.08 13.41
N LYS A 97 17.13 -7.91 13.24
CA LYS A 97 18.49 -7.68 13.75
C LYS A 97 18.41 -7.79 15.27
N LEU A 98 19.13 -8.77 15.83
CA LEU A 98 19.29 -8.92 17.27
C LEU A 98 20.02 -7.66 17.77
N HIS A 99 19.30 -6.75 18.42
CA HIS A 99 19.89 -5.53 18.96
C HIS A 99 20.58 -5.89 20.28
N PRO A 100 21.88 -5.57 20.47
CA PRO A 100 22.51 -5.73 21.77
C PRO A 100 21.81 -4.83 22.78
N SER A 101 21.69 -5.33 24.00
CA SER A 101 20.96 -4.78 25.14
C SER A 101 21.35 -3.33 25.46
N ASN A 102 20.62 -2.37 24.90
CA ASN A 102 20.65 -0.97 25.31
C ASN A 102 19.23 -0.54 25.69
N GLU A 103 19.11 0.35 26.67
CA GLU A 103 17.86 0.80 27.34
C GLU A 103 16.75 1.29 26.39
N THR A 104 17.09 1.64 25.15
CA THR A 104 16.15 1.98 24.06
C THR A 104 15.34 0.78 23.54
N ALA A 105 15.67 -0.45 23.92
CA ALA A 105 14.95 -1.66 23.52
C ALA A 105 13.55 -1.78 24.16
N LEU A 106 13.36 -1.27 25.38
CA LEU A 106 12.10 -1.35 26.12
C LEU A 106 10.91 -0.71 25.38
N PRO A 107 10.98 0.55 24.89
CA PRO A 107 9.88 1.17 24.14
C PRO A 107 9.65 0.55 22.76
N GLN A 108 10.66 -0.08 22.16
CA GLN A 108 10.53 -0.77 20.87
C GLN A 108 9.79 -2.11 21.03
N ILE A 109 10.11 -2.85 22.09
CA ILE A 109 9.45 -4.11 22.46
C ILE A 109 7.98 -3.84 22.82
N SER A 110 7.69 -2.81 23.63
CA SER A 110 6.31 -2.50 24.01
C SER A 110 5.43 -2.20 22.80
N LYS A 111 5.93 -1.41 21.83
CA LYS A 111 5.20 -1.13 20.57
C LYS A 111 4.94 -2.39 19.74
N TYR A 112 5.93 -3.28 19.65
CA TYR A 112 5.78 -4.57 18.94
C TYR A 112 4.72 -5.45 19.60
N VAL A 113 4.75 -5.57 20.93
CA VAL A 113 3.79 -6.36 21.72
C VAL A 113 2.38 -5.80 21.58
N SER A 114 2.22 -4.48 21.68
CA SER A 114 0.93 -3.81 21.44
C SER A 114 0.39 -4.07 20.03
N GLN A 115 1.26 -4.12 19.02
CA GLN A 115 0.83 -4.39 17.65
C GLN A 115 0.45 -5.87 17.42
N LEU A 116 1.13 -6.81 18.09
CA LEU A 116 0.79 -8.24 18.03
C LEU A 116 -0.60 -8.53 18.61
N PHE A 117 -0.93 -7.91 19.75
CA PHE A 117 -2.18 -8.15 20.48
C PHE A 117 -3.26 -7.09 20.21
N ALA A 118 -3.10 -6.27 19.16
CA ALA A 118 -4.01 -5.17 18.84
C ALA A 118 -5.46 -5.60 18.58
N CYS A 119 -5.67 -6.86 18.19
CA CYS A 119 -7.00 -7.41 17.90
C CYS A 119 -7.76 -7.85 19.17
N ASP A 120 -7.10 -7.97 20.32
CA ASP A 120 -7.74 -8.40 21.56
C ASP A 120 -7.29 -7.52 22.74
N ALA A 121 -7.90 -6.33 22.82
CA ALA A 121 -7.61 -5.34 23.87
C ALA A 121 -8.06 -5.79 25.27
N LYS A 122 -8.80 -6.90 25.40
CA LYS A 122 -9.25 -7.41 26.70
C LYS A 122 -8.16 -8.20 27.40
N LEU A 123 -7.28 -8.85 26.64
CA LEU A 123 -6.11 -9.51 27.20
C LEU A 123 -4.94 -8.51 27.25
N ASN A 124 -4.68 -7.99 28.46
CA ASN A 124 -3.57 -7.07 28.74
C ASN A 124 -2.21 -7.79 28.68
N PHE A 125 -1.86 -8.34 27.52
CA PHE A 125 -0.54 -8.92 27.29
C PHE A 125 0.49 -7.81 27.15
N VAL A 126 1.19 -7.54 28.26
CA VAL A 126 2.30 -6.57 28.31
C VAL A 126 3.64 -7.24 28.04
N GLN A 127 3.70 -8.57 28.17
CA GLN A 127 4.92 -9.35 27.98
C GLN A 127 5.10 -9.75 26.51
N PRO A 128 6.32 -9.63 25.94
CA PRO A 128 6.59 -10.21 24.64
C PRO A 128 6.42 -11.73 24.65
N PRO A 129 6.15 -12.35 23.48
CA PRO A 129 6.15 -13.80 23.35
C PRO A 129 7.44 -14.40 23.95
N PRO A 130 7.35 -15.55 24.63
CA PRO A 130 8.51 -16.12 25.30
C PRO A 130 9.68 -16.33 24.31
N PRO A 131 10.91 -15.87 24.62
CA PRO A 131 12.03 -15.94 23.69
C PRO A 131 12.48 -17.38 23.40
N TYR A 132 12.10 -18.32 24.27
CA TYR A 132 12.32 -19.76 24.09
C TYR A 132 11.22 -20.45 23.29
N LEU A 133 10.15 -19.74 22.91
CA LEU A 133 9.12 -20.28 22.03
C LEU A 133 9.66 -20.39 20.61
N LYS A 134 10.03 -21.61 20.24
CA LYS A 134 10.48 -21.93 18.88
C LYS A 134 9.36 -22.66 18.16
N TYR A 135 9.02 -22.20 16.97
CA TYR A 135 8.15 -22.95 16.09
C TYR A 135 8.93 -24.14 15.53
N ALA A 136 8.53 -25.35 15.89
CA ALA A 136 9.06 -26.55 15.28
C ALA A 136 8.30 -26.80 13.98
N TYR A 137 9.00 -26.79 12.85
CA TYR A 137 8.40 -27.20 11.59
C TYR A 137 8.13 -28.71 11.65
N PRO A 138 6.90 -29.17 11.38
CA PRO A 138 6.61 -30.59 11.29
C PRO A 138 7.39 -31.23 10.14
N ARG A 139 7.55 -32.56 10.18
CA ARG A 139 8.07 -33.30 9.02
C ARG A 139 7.13 -33.12 7.84
N ILE A 140 7.68 -33.13 6.63
CA ILE A 140 6.89 -33.05 5.41
C ILE A 140 6.00 -34.30 5.31
N THR A 141 4.69 -34.10 5.25
CA THR A 141 3.68 -35.14 5.03
C THR A 141 2.76 -34.72 3.88
N PRO A 142 2.11 -35.67 3.17
CA PRO A 142 1.17 -35.35 2.10
C PRO A 142 0.07 -34.39 2.55
N ASP A 143 -0.53 -34.63 3.72
CA ASP A 143 -1.59 -33.78 4.27
C ASP A 143 -1.15 -32.32 4.47
N ILE A 144 0.11 -32.11 4.88
CA ILE A 144 0.68 -30.76 5.04
C ILE A 144 0.88 -30.08 3.68
N LEU A 145 1.34 -30.83 2.68
CA LEU A 145 1.49 -30.30 1.31
C LEU A 145 0.13 -29.91 0.72
N ASP A 146 -0.90 -30.72 0.94
CA ASP A 146 -2.26 -30.44 0.49
C ASP A 146 -2.83 -29.18 1.16
N ALA A 147 -2.66 -29.06 2.48
CA ALA A 147 -3.07 -27.86 3.21
C ALA A 147 -2.36 -26.58 2.70
N ILE A 148 -1.06 -26.67 2.42
CA ILE A 148 -0.29 -25.57 1.83
C ILE A 148 -0.82 -25.23 0.43
N SER A 149 -1.12 -26.24 -0.39
CA SER A 149 -1.65 -26.06 -1.73
C SER A 149 -3.01 -25.33 -1.71
N ILE A 150 -3.93 -25.75 -0.85
CA ILE A 150 -5.24 -25.09 -0.65
C ILE A 150 -5.05 -23.64 -0.18
N ALA A 151 -4.10 -23.37 0.71
CA ALA A 151 -3.80 -22.01 1.16
C ALA A 151 -3.24 -21.13 0.03
N LEU A 152 -2.41 -21.69 -0.86
CA LEU A 152 -1.89 -20.96 -2.03
C LEU A 152 -3.00 -20.64 -3.04
N MET A 153 -3.93 -21.56 -3.25
CA MET A 153 -5.08 -21.35 -4.15
C MET A 153 -6.05 -20.29 -3.62
N SER A 154 -6.25 -20.24 -2.29
CA SER A 154 -7.19 -19.30 -1.66
C SER A 154 -6.62 -17.89 -1.47
N ASN A 155 -5.29 -17.74 -1.36
CA ASN A 155 -4.66 -16.44 -1.07
C ASN A 155 -3.60 -16.05 -2.10
N THR A 156 -3.95 -15.08 -2.97
CA THR A 156 -3.07 -14.57 -4.03
C THR A 156 -1.83 -13.85 -3.52
N TYR A 157 -1.90 -13.19 -2.35
CA TYR A 157 -0.73 -12.56 -1.74
C TYR A 157 0.25 -13.61 -1.23
N PHE A 158 -0.26 -14.69 -0.62
CA PHE A 158 0.60 -15.78 -0.17
C PHE A 158 1.30 -16.47 -1.35
N TYR A 159 0.56 -16.74 -2.43
CA TYR A 159 1.11 -17.28 -3.67
C TYR A 159 2.26 -16.44 -4.24
N THR A 160 2.07 -15.12 -4.35
CA THR A 160 3.13 -14.23 -4.88
C THR A 160 4.36 -14.20 -3.99
N GLN A 161 4.20 -14.29 -2.67
CA GLN A 161 5.33 -14.37 -1.74
C GLN A 161 6.12 -15.67 -1.90
N VAL A 162 5.44 -16.80 -2.13
CA VAL A 162 6.14 -18.07 -2.43
C VAL A 162 6.93 -17.96 -3.74
N LEU A 163 6.37 -17.37 -4.79
CA LEU A 163 7.14 -17.14 -6.03
C LEU A 163 8.37 -16.26 -5.81
N HIS A 164 8.23 -15.16 -5.04
CA HIS A 164 9.36 -14.31 -4.71
C HIS A 164 10.42 -15.05 -3.88
N LEU A 165 9.99 -15.92 -2.96
CA LEU A 165 10.88 -16.74 -2.16
C LEU A 165 11.64 -17.76 -3.04
N MET A 166 10.94 -18.45 -3.94
CA MET A 166 11.56 -19.39 -4.90
C MET A 166 12.64 -18.69 -5.73
N ASN A 167 12.34 -17.51 -6.27
CA ASN A 167 13.30 -16.69 -7.00
C ASN A 167 14.50 -16.30 -6.13
N ARG A 168 14.26 -15.91 -4.86
CA ARG A 168 15.34 -15.55 -3.92
C ARG A 168 16.22 -16.74 -3.56
N MET A 169 15.68 -17.95 -3.63
CA MET A 169 16.41 -19.21 -3.42
C MET A 169 17.04 -19.76 -4.71
N ASN A 170 16.94 -19.03 -5.83
CA ASN A 170 17.39 -19.47 -7.16
C ASN A 170 16.81 -20.84 -7.57
N LEU A 171 15.59 -21.14 -7.16
CA LEU A 171 14.87 -22.34 -7.60
C LEU A 171 14.30 -22.13 -8.99
N GLU A 172 14.10 -23.22 -9.72
CA GLU A 172 13.44 -23.14 -11.02
C GLU A 172 12.01 -22.59 -10.86
N PRO A 173 11.60 -21.64 -11.73
CA PRO A 173 10.27 -21.08 -11.66
C PRO A 173 9.22 -22.16 -11.97
N PRO A 174 8.12 -22.24 -11.19
CA PRO A 174 7.10 -23.28 -11.37
C PRO A 174 6.21 -23.02 -12.59
N PHE A 175 6.34 -21.87 -13.23
CA PHE A 175 5.77 -21.58 -14.53
C PHE A 175 6.86 -21.82 -15.57
N GLY A 176 6.64 -22.81 -16.44
CA GLY A 176 7.55 -23.09 -17.54
C GLY A 176 7.78 -21.86 -18.42
N ALA A 177 8.86 -21.87 -19.19
CA ALA A 177 9.01 -20.92 -20.29
C ALA A 177 7.74 -21.01 -21.15
N LYS A 178 7.07 -19.87 -21.37
CA LYS A 178 5.95 -19.80 -22.31
C LYS A 178 6.44 -20.45 -23.60
N SER A 179 5.81 -21.53 -24.06
CA SER A 179 6.15 -22.08 -25.36
C SER A 179 6.06 -20.93 -26.35
N ALA A 180 7.18 -20.59 -27.00
CA ALA A 180 7.14 -19.71 -28.15
C ALA A 180 6.24 -20.42 -29.17
N GLY A 181 5.01 -19.95 -29.31
CA GLY A 181 4.04 -20.56 -30.20
C GLY A 181 4.58 -20.52 -31.63
N ASN A 182 4.62 -21.70 -32.26
CA ASN A 182 4.42 -21.79 -33.69
C ASN A 182 2.93 -21.62 -33.99
#